data_AF-A0A2T4DW57-F1
#
_entry.id   AF-A0A2T4DW57-F1
#
_cell.length_a   1.000
_cell.length_b   1.000
_cell.length_c   1.000
_cell.angle_alpha   90.00
_cell.angle_beta   90.00
_cell.angle_gamma   90.00
#
_symmetry.space_group_name_H-M   'P 1'
#
loop_
_entity.id
_entity.type
_entity.pdbx_description
1 polymer ?
#
loop_
_entity_poly.entity_id
_entity_poly.type
_entity_poly.pdbx_seq_one_letter_code
_entity_poly.pdbx_strand_id
1 'polypeptide(L)' 'MLQDEEAYKVKAYYKYELAKMYNVCTKTFSTWIHMYIGELQQFGYTRHTKLLRPEIVRFLFERLGEP' A
#
# COMPACT_ATOMS: atom_id res chain seq x y z
N MET A 1 -17.64 -13.25 19.19
CA MET A 1 -17.61 -12.41 17.97
C MET A 1 -16.19 -11.97 17.79
N LEU A 2 -15.63 -12.20 16.60
CA LEU A 2 -14.56 -11.46 15.91
C LEU A 2 -14.18 -12.36 14.73
N GLN A 3 -15.15 -12.54 13.84
CA GLN A 3 -14.86 -12.91 12.46
C GLN A 3 -14.14 -11.70 11.88
N ASP A 4 -12.90 -11.90 11.46
CA ASP A 4 -12.29 -11.28 10.29
C ASP A 4 -10.80 -11.62 10.37
N GLU A 5 -10.49 -12.91 10.19
CA GLU A 5 -9.25 -13.28 9.51
C GLU A 5 -9.37 -12.73 8.08
N GLU A 6 -9.23 -11.42 7.93
CA GLU A 6 -9.05 -10.76 6.64
C GLU A 6 -7.72 -11.28 6.12
N ALA A 7 -7.75 -12.44 5.47
CA ALA A 7 -6.77 -12.81 4.49
C ALA A 7 -6.63 -11.58 3.59
N TYR A 8 -5.55 -10.82 3.75
CA TYR A 8 -5.35 -9.57 3.07
C TYR A 8 -5.35 -9.87 1.57
N LYS A 9 -6.53 -9.75 0.96
CA LYS A 9 -6.69 -10.02 -0.46
C LYS A 9 -5.88 -8.92 -1.13
N VAL A 10 -4.77 -9.30 -1.74
CA VAL A 10 -3.97 -8.44 -2.60
C VAL A 10 -4.89 -7.92 -3.71
N LYS A 11 -5.56 -6.81 -3.41
CA LYS A 11 -6.54 -6.12 -4.25
C LYS A 11 -6.06 -4.69 -4.42
N ALA A 12 -6.74 -3.95 -5.30
CA ALA A 12 -6.42 -2.54 -5.43
C ALA A 12 -6.85 -1.81 -4.14
N TYR A 13 -5.95 -1.01 -3.58
CA TYR A 13 -6.23 -0.22 -2.37
C TYR A 13 -5.92 1.24 -2.61
N TYR A 14 -6.72 2.12 -2.05
CA TYR A 14 -6.35 3.53 -1.99
C TYR A 14 -5.21 3.75 -1.01
N LYS A 15 -4.38 4.77 -1.25
CA LYS A 15 -3.29 5.15 -0.32
C LYS A 15 -3.76 5.33 1.12
N TYR A 16 -4.96 5.90 1.31
CA TYR A 16 -5.50 6.12 2.66
C TYR A 16 -5.93 4.82 3.33
N GLU A 17 -6.36 3.82 2.56
CA GLU A 17 -6.71 2.50 3.11
C GLU A 17 -5.46 1.78 3.58
N LEU A 18 -4.40 1.77 2.77
CA LEU A 18 -3.12 1.21 3.18
C LEU A 18 -2.56 1.95 4.40
N ALA A 19 -2.58 3.28 4.41
CA ALA A 19 -2.14 4.04 5.57
C ALA A 19 -2.91 3.64 6.84
N LYS A 20 -4.24 3.44 6.73
CA LYS A 20 -5.08 2.98 7.84
C LYS A 20 -4.74 1.55 8.28
N MET A 21 -4.47 0.63 7.35
CA MET A 21 -4.04 -0.74 7.66
C MET A 21 -2.73 -0.75 8.47
N TYR A 22 -1.74 0.04 8.03
CA TYR A 22 -0.46 0.20 8.73
C TYR A 22 -0.56 1.07 10.00
N ASN A 23 -1.77 1.51 10.39
CA ASN A 23 -2.01 2.41 11.52
C ASN A 23 -1.14 3.69 11.50
N VAL A 24 -0.91 4.25 10.30
CA VAL A 24 -0.15 5.48 10.09
C VAL A 24 -0.99 6.53 9.35
N CYS A 25 -0.56 7.79 9.42
CA CYS A 25 -1.18 8.82 8.60
C CYS A 25 -0.74 8.72 7.13
N THR A 26 -1.56 9.23 6.22
CA THR A 26 -1.29 9.22 4.77
C THR A 26 0.02 9.89 4.37
N LYS A 27 0.49 10.88 5.15
CA LYS A 27 1.78 11.56 4.95
C LYS A 27 2.95 10.63 5.27
N THR A 28 2.88 9.91 6.39
CA THR A 28 3.89 8.91 6.77
C THR A 28 3.94 7.82 5.73
N PHE A 29 2.79 7.26 5.36
CA PHE A 29 2.71 6.24 4.32
C PHE A 29 3.25 6.74 2.97
N SER A 30 2.92 7.97 2.57
CA SER A 30 3.45 8.57 1.35
C SER A 30 4.97 8.71 1.37
N THR A 31 5.56 8.99 2.54
CA THR A 31 7.01 9.07 2.72
C THR A 31 7.65 7.69 2.55
N TRP A 32 7.04 6.65 3.14
CA TRP A 32 7.52 5.28 3.01
C TRP A 32 7.50 4.78 1.57
N ILE A 33 6.37 4.94 0.85
CA ILE A 33 6.29 4.51 -0.55
C ILE A 33 7.21 5.35 -1.46
N HIS A 34 7.48 6.61 -1.13
CA HIS A 34 8.42 7.43 -1.89
C HIS A 34 9.87 6.93 -1.80
N MET A 35 10.24 6.16 -0.76
CA MET A 35 11.56 5.51 -0.70
C MET A 35 11.74 4.49 -1.83
N TYR A 36 10.64 3.91 -2.31
CA TYR A 36 10.61 2.91 -3.40
C TYR A 36 10.04 3.49 -4.69
N ILE A 37 10.07 4.82 -4.86
CA ILE A 37 9.43 5.48 -6.00
C ILE A 37 9.94 4.96 -7.34
N GLY A 38 11.22 4.59 -7.43
CA GLY A 38 11.82 4.06 -8.65
C GLY A 38 11.19 2.73 -9.07
N GLU A 39 11.05 1.78 -8.15
CA GLU A 39 10.41 0.50 -8.38
C GLU A 39 8.91 0.65 -8.62
N LEU A 40 8.25 1.51 -7.83
CA LEU A 40 6.83 1.80 -8.01
C LEU A 40 6.54 2.38 -9.40
N GLN A 41 7.41 3.23 -9.95
CA GLN A 41 7.28 3.75 -11.31
C GLN A 41 7.36 2.64 -12.37
N GLN A 42 8.12 1.57 -12.15
CA GLN A 42 8.14 0.39 -13.03
C GLN A 42 6.78 -0.33 -13.05
N PHE A 43 6.08 -0.33 -11.92
CA PHE A 43 4.69 -0.78 -11.82
C PHE A 43 3.67 0.26 -12.29
N GLY A 44 4.11 1.38 -12.90
CA GLY A 44 3.26 2.46 -13.42
C GLY A 44 2.62 3.33 -12.34
N TYR A 45 3.21 3.40 -11.15
CA TYR A 45 2.84 4.38 -10.13
C TYR A 45 3.24 5.79 -10.56
N THR A 46 2.34 6.74 -10.40
CA THR A 46 2.58 8.17 -10.62
C THR A 46 2.28 8.95 -9.36
N ARG A 47 2.77 10.19 -9.26
CA ARG A 47 2.49 11.07 -8.11
C ARG A 47 0.99 11.32 -7.89
N HIS A 48 0.19 11.24 -8.96
CA HIS A 48 -1.26 11.41 -8.94
C HIS A 48 -2.02 10.10 -8.69
N THR A 49 -1.33 8.96 -8.65
CA THR A 49 -1.93 7.65 -8.40
C THR A 49 -2.46 7.60 -6.96
N LYS A 50 -3.79 7.64 -6.82
CA LYS A 50 -4.50 7.48 -5.55
C LYS A 50 -4.83 6.01 -5.26
N LEU A 51 -5.15 5.26 -6.31
CA LEU A 51 -5.47 3.83 -6.27
C LEU A 51 -4.24 3.01 -6.63
N LEU A 52 -3.74 2.24 -5.68
CA LEU A 52 -2.59 1.37 -5.83
C LEU A 52 -3.08 0.02 -6.34
N ARG A 53 -2.51 -0.41 -7.47
CA ARG A 53 -2.85 -1.69 -8.08
C ARG A 53 -2.40 -2.86 -7.19
N PRO A 54 -3.02 -4.04 -7.32
CA PRO A 54 -2.65 -5.23 -6.56
C PRO A 54 -1.14 -5.53 -6.58
N GLU A 55 -0.46 -5.32 -7.70
CA GLU A 55 0.99 -5.56 -7.81
C GLU A 55 1.80 -4.60 -6.94
N ILE A 56 1.40 -3.33 -6.88
CA ILE A 56 2.02 -2.33 -6.01
C ILE A 56 1.74 -2.67 -4.55
N VAL A 57 0.49 -3.02 -4.21
CA VAL A 57 0.11 -3.40 -2.85
C VAL A 57 0.95 -4.59 -2.37
N ARG A 58 1.08 -5.62 -3.21
CA ARG A 58 1.92 -6.78 -2.91
C ARG A 58 3.37 -6.39 -2.68
N PHE A 59 3.93 -5.57 -3.57
CA PHE A 59 5.30 -5.08 -3.42
C PHE A 59 5.48 -4.31 -2.11
N LEU A 60 4.51 -3.46 -1.74
CA LEU A 60 4.54 -2.72 -0.49
C LEU A 60 4.45 -3.64 0.72
N PHE A 61 3.63 -4.70 0.68
CA PHE A 61 3.52 -5.68 1.76
C PHE A 61 4.81 -6.50 1.92
N GLU A 62 5.43 -6.91 0.81
CA GLU A 62 6.71 -7.61 0.83
C GLU A 62 7.86 -6.73 1.37
N ARG A 63 7.80 -5.40 1.18
CA ARG A 63 8.84 -4.45 1.62
C ARG A 63 8.63 -3.87 3.02
N LEU A 64 7.39 -3.51 3.36
CA LEU A 64 7.02 -2.88 4.63
C LEU A 64 6.62 -3.92 5.69
N GLY A 65 6.41 -5.17 5.29
CA GLY A 65 5.76 -6.19 6.11
C GLY A 65 4.25 -6.19 5.88
N GLU A 66 3.63 -7.36 6.01
CA GLU A 66 2.17 -7.46 6.05
C GLU A 66 1.67 -6.78 7.35
N PRO A 67 0.73 -5.82 7.26
CA PRO A 67 0.26 -5.05 8.40
C PRO A 67 -0.55 -5.85 9.42
#